data_AF-A0AA39RDN1-F1
#
_entry.id   AF-A0AA39RDN1-F1
#
_cell.length_a   1.000
_cell.length_b   1.000
_cell.length_c   1.000
_cell.angle_alpha   90.00
_cell.angle_beta   90.00
_cell.angle_gamma   90.00
#
_symmetry.space_group_name_H-M   'P 1'
#
loop_
_entity.id
_entity.type
_entity.pdbx_description
1 polymer ?
#
loop_
_entity_poly.entity_id
_entity_poly.type
_entity_poly.pdbx_seq_one_letter_code
_entity_poly.pdbx_strand_id
1 'polypeptide(L)'
;MIVSVVLYNSKTCSIVVLQSLKEYCGGDYVNINASNTECVTAMNIYNEMVLQINVLNILEPNCKLAKPRKIEGRRSLADLDPIDIPLTELKNGSAYWCREYNHALSGIWANDRRVRDALQVRENTTGVWKRCNATLAYSKNVLSSVPFHLNLTKTSLWALIYSGDHDFSVPNIGTENWIHLLNLTTNEYWRPWFVDGQVSGYVCS
;
A
#
# COMPACT_ATOMS: atom_id res chain seq x y z
N MET A 1 -9.87 11.70 9.74
CA MET A 1 -10.62 12.86 9.19
C MET A 1 -10.69 12.65 7.70
N ILE A 2 -11.88 12.41 7.13
CA ILE A 2 -12.06 12.25 5.68
C ILE A 2 -11.76 13.60 5.05
N VAL A 3 -10.50 13.81 4.63
CA VAL A 3 -10.19 14.85 3.67
C VAL A 3 -10.35 14.21 2.30
N SER A 4 -11.59 14.15 1.83
CA SER A 4 -11.80 14.15 0.38
C SER A 4 -11.28 15.49 -0.11
N VAL A 5 -10.02 15.54 -0.58
CA VAL A 5 -9.58 16.63 -1.44
C VAL A 5 -10.36 16.49 -2.73
N VAL A 6 -11.53 17.11 -2.71
CA VAL A 6 -12.36 17.29 -3.88
C VAL A 6 -11.81 18.51 -4.61
N LEU A 7 -10.93 18.27 -5.57
CA LEU A 7 -10.63 19.28 -6.60
C LEU A 7 -11.91 19.49 -7.40
N TYR A 8 -12.57 20.64 -7.19
CA TYR A 8 -13.91 20.93 -7.70
C TYR A 8 -14.03 20.98 -9.23
N ASN A 9 -12.92 20.94 -9.98
CA ASN A 9 -12.88 20.92 -11.45
C ASN A 9 -12.45 19.58 -12.08
N SER A 10 -12.15 18.52 -11.30
CA SER A 10 -11.71 17.22 -11.82
C SER A 10 -12.74 16.08 -11.71
N LYS A 11 -13.89 16.33 -11.05
CA LYS A 11 -14.92 15.31 -10.75
C LYS A 11 -15.48 14.60 -11.99
N THR A 12 -15.60 15.29 -13.12
CA THR A 12 -16.24 14.73 -14.32
C THR A 12 -15.39 13.68 -15.01
N CYS A 13 -14.06 13.84 -15.06
CA CYS A 13 -13.21 12.89 -15.78
C CYS A 13 -12.97 11.61 -14.96
N SER A 14 -12.73 11.71 -13.66
CA SER A 14 -12.52 10.54 -12.80
C SER A 14 -13.77 9.67 -12.65
N ILE A 15 -14.95 10.27 -12.54
CA ILE A 15 -16.21 9.51 -12.43
C ILE A 15 -16.49 8.74 -13.72
N VAL A 16 -16.28 9.36 -14.89
CA VAL A 16 -16.47 8.71 -16.19
C VAL A 16 -15.52 7.51 -16.34
N VAL A 17 -14.23 7.67 -16.01
CA VAL A 17 -13.26 6.56 -16.09
C VAL A 17 -13.65 5.42 -15.15
N LEU A 18 -14.05 5.71 -13.91
CA LEU A 18 -14.50 4.69 -12.97
C LEU A 18 -15.77 3.97 -13.44
N GLN A 19 -16.69 4.67 -14.08
CA GLN A 19 -17.90 4.07 -14.65
C GLN A 19 -17.57 3.18 -15.85
N SER A 20 -16.73 3.64 -16.78
CA SER A 20 -16.23 2.84 -17.90
C SER A 20 -15.49 1.59 -17.43
N LEU A 21 -14.68 1.69 -16.37
CA LEU A 21 -14.02 0.53 -15.77
C LEU A 21 -15.03 -0.50 -15.25
N LYS A 22 -16.05 -0.07 -14.52
CA LYS A 22 -17.11 -0.97 -14.02
C LYS A 22 -17.84 -1.66 -15.17
N GLU A 23 -18.14 -0.92 -16.23
CA GLU A 23 -18.88 -1.42 -17.39
C GLU A 23 -18.03 -2.39 -18.23
N TYR A 24 -16.81 -2.01 -18.60
CA TYR A 24 -16.00 -2.77 -19.55
C TYR A 24 -15.20 -3.91 -18.90
N CYS A 25 -14.81 -3.79 -17.64
CA CYS A 25 -13.96 -4.79 -16.98
C CYS A 25 -14.73 -5.82 -16.13
N GLY A 26 -16.05 -5.67 -15.96
CA GLY A 26 -16.88 -6.69 -15.31
C GLY A 26 -16.51 -7.00 -13.85
N GLY A 27 -15.83 -6.09 -13.17
CA GLY A 27 -15.39 -6.25 -11.77
C GLY A 27 -14.04 -6.94 -11.57
N ASP A 28 -13.39 -7.47 -12.61
CA ASP A 28 -12.00 -7.94 -12.53
C ASP A 28 -11.05 -6.90 -13.12
N TYR A 29 -10.34 -6.21 -12.24
CA TYR A 29 -9.37 -5.17 -12.58
C TYR A 29 -7.92 -5.66 -12.53
N VAL A 30 -7.71 -6.94 -12.18
CA VAL A 30 -6.38 -7.53 -11.99
C VAL A 30 -6.05 -8.46 -13.16
N ASN A 31 -6.94 -9.39 -13.50
CA ASN A 31 -6.75 -10.36 -14.58
C ASN A 31 -7.54 -9.94 -15.82
N ILE A 32 -7.25 -8.73 -16.32
CA ILE A 32 -7.95 -8.18 -17.48
C ILE A 32 -7.68 -9.01 -18.74
N ASN A 33 -8.75 -9.31 -19.49
CA ASN A 33 -8.64 -9.97 -20.79
C ASN A 33 -7.97 -9.00 -21.79
N ALA A 34 -6.79 -9.35 -22.30
CA ALA A 34 -6.05 -8.53 -23.25
C ALA A 34 -6.81 -8.26 -24.56
N SER A 35 -7.78 -9.11 -24.93
CA SER A 35 -8.64 -8.92 -26.10
C SER A 35 -9.77 -7.91 -25.89
N ASN A 36 -10.10 -7.56 -24.65
CA ASN A 36 -11.09 -6.53 -24.32
C ASN A 36 -10.42 -5.15 -24.35
N THR A 37 -10.41 -4.53 -25.53
CA THR A 37 -9.67 -3.29 -25.79
C THR A 37 -10.27 -2.11 -25.03
N GLU A 38 -11.57 -2.10 -24.78
CA GLU A 38 -12.27 -1.08 -24.00
C GLU A 38 -11.81 -1.09 -22.54
N CYS A 39 -11.77 -2.26 -21.90
CA CYS A 39 -11.28 -2.40 -20.53
C CYS A 39 -9.78 -2.05 -20.45
N VAL A 40 -8.96 -2.54 -21.39
CA VAL A 40 -7.53 -2.21 -21.44
C VAL A 40 -7.31 -0.71 -21.55
N THR A 41 -8.07 -0.02 -22.40
CA THR A 41 -7.98 1.42 -22.58
C THR A 41 -8.40 2.18 -21.33
N ALA A 42 -9.54 1.81 -20.73
CA ALA A 42 -10.01 2.42 -19.48
C ALA A 42 -9.01 2.21 -18.33
N MET A 43 -8.41 1.01 -18.21
CA MET A 43 -7.37 0.71 -17.22
C MET A 43 -6.11 1.52 -17.45
N ASN A 44 -5.69 1.74 -18.70
CA ASN A 44 -4.52 2.57 -19.00
C ASN A 44 -4.76 4.03 -18.59
N ILE A 45 -5.93 4.59 -18.88
CA ILE A 45 -6.30 5.94 -18.45
C ILE A 45 -6.28 6.04 -16.92
N TYR A 46 -6.90 5.07 -16.23
CA TYR A 46 -6.88 5.02 -14.76
C TYR A 46 -5.46 4.97 -14.19
N ASN A 47 -4.60 4.10 -14.75
CA ASN A 47 -3.21 3.98 -14.30
C ASN A 47 -2.42 5.28 -14.45
N GLU A 48 -2.62 6.02 -15.54
CA GLU A 48 -2.01 7.35 -15.73
C GLU A 48 -2.52 8.37 -14.70
N MET A 49 -3.81 8.34 -14.36
CA MET A 49 -4.39 9.24 -13.36
C MET A 49 -3.82 9.01 -11.96
N VAL A 50 -3.55 7.76 -11.59
CA VAL A 50 -3.04 7.41 -10.25
C VAL A 50 -1.51 7.33 -10.20
N LEU A 51 -0.81 7.53 -11.32
CA LEU A 51 0.64 7.35 -11.44
C LEU A 51 1.45 8.22 -10.46
N GLN A 52 0.94 9.41 -10.15
CA GLN A 52 1.62 10.36 -9.25
C GLN A 52 1.11 10.30 -7.81
N ILE A 53 0.22 9.37 -7.48
CA ILE A 53 -0.26 9.15 -6.12
C ILE A 53 0.74 8.27 -5.38
N ASN A 54 1.06 8.62 -4.13
CA ASN A 54 1.80 7.71 -3.26
C ASN A 54 0.85 6.59 -2.81
N VAL A 55 1.11 5.37 -3.28
CA VAL A 55 0.23 4.23 -3.02
C VAL A 55 0.20 3.80 -1.55
N LEU A 56 1.22 4.17 -0.76
CA LEU A 56 1.29 3.82 0.67
C LEU A 56 0.54 4.81 1.55
N ASN A 57 0.36 6.05 1.09
CA ASN A 57 -0.43 7.07 1.76
C ASN A 57 -0.81 8.18 0.75
N ILE A 58 -2.08 8.27 0.38
CA ILE A 58 -2.56 9.21 -0.65
C ILE A 58 -2.39 10.69 -0.28
N LEU A 59 -2.18 11.01 1.01
CA LEU A 59 -1.95 12.38 1.47
C LEU A 59 -0.47 12.78 1.41
N GLU A 60 0.43 11.83 1.19
CA GLU A 60 1.87 12.08 1.11
C GLU A 60 2.31 12.35 -0.33
N PRO A 61 3.31 13.21 -0.54
CA PRO A 61 3.88 13.41 -1.86
C PRO A 61 4.45 12.08 -2.39
N ASN A 62 4.26 11.82 -3.68
CA ASN A 62 4.98 10.77 -4.38
C ASN A 62 6.41 11.26 -4.65
N CYS A 63 7.30 10.96 -3.72
CA CYS A 63 8.70 11.35 -3.81
C CYS A 63 9.43 10.43 -4.78
N LYS A 64 9.56 10.89 -6.03
CA LYS A 64 10.34 10.23 -7.07
C LYS A 64 11.84 10.34 -6.77
N LEU A 65 12.32 9.57 -5.80
CA LEU A 65 13.75 9.42 -5.50
C LEU A 65 14.45 8.39 -6.41
N ALA A 66 13.80 7.97 -7.49
CA ALA A 66 14.43 7.23 -8.57
C ALA A 66 13.94 7.76 -9.92
N LYS A 67 14.89 7.92 -10.85
CA LYS A 67 14.60 8.31 -12.23
C LYS A 67 13.54 7.37 -12.82
N PRO A 68 12.59 7.88 -13.64
CA PRO A 68 11.71 7.01 -14.40
C PRO A 68 12.58 6.17 -15.34
N ARG A 69 12.70 4.88 -15.07
CA ARG A 69 13.26 3.96 -16.06
C ARG A 69 12.22 3.83 -17.18
N LYS A 70 12.67 3.98 -18.44
CA LYS A 70 11.84 3.78 -19.63
C LYS A 70 11.12 2.43 -19.54
N ILE A 71 9.83 2.47 -19.82
CA ILE A 71 8.88 1.36 -19.74
C ILE A 71 9.26 0.28 -20.77
N GLU A 72 9.59 -0.92 -20.29
CA GLU A 72 9.22 -2.19 -20.92
C GLU A 72 8.89 -3.21 -19.82
N GLY A 73 7.62 -3.66 -19.80
CA GLY A 73 7.13 -4.71 -18.90
C GLY A 73 6.71 -4.19 -17.51
N ARG A 74 5.39 -4.20 -17.24
CA ARG A 74 4.79 -3.88 -15.93
C ARG A 74 5.53 -4.61 -14.79
N ARG A 75 6.33 -3.88 -14.04
CA ARG A 75 6.80 -4.27 -12.70
C ARG A 75 6.37 -3.18 -11.73
N SER A 76 5.77 -3.65 -10.64
CA SER A 76 5.21 -2.86 -9.54
C SER A 76 6.21 -1.81 -9.03
N LEU A 77 5.69 -0.72 -8.45
CA LEU A 77 6.39 0.33 -7.68
C LEU A 77 7.26 -0.20 -6.49
N ALA A 78 7.52 -1.50 -6.42
CA ALA A 78 8.28 -2.20 -5.39
C ALA A 78 9.81 -2.15 -5.56
N ASP A 79 10.33 -1.56 -6.64
CA ASP A 79 11.73 -1.74 -7.06
C ASP A 79 12.69 -0.60 -6.62
N LEU A 80 12.35 0.21 -5.62
CA LEU A 80 13.30 1.22 -5.10
C LEU A 80 14.03 0.70 -3.86
N ASP A 81 15.27 0.25 -4.08
CA ASP A 81 16.22 -0.02 -3.02
C ASP A 81 16.54 1.32 -2.30
N PRO A 82 16.27 1.47 -0.99
CA PRO A 82 16.44 2.72 -0.23
C PRO A 82 17.88 3.25 -0.17
N ILE A 83 18.85 2.47 -0.66
CA ILE A 83 20.28 2.70 -0.52
C ILE A 83 20.80 3.69 -1.57
N ASP A 84 20.04 3.96 -2.64
CA ASP A 84 20.50 4.87 -3.70
C ASP A 84 20.13 6.34 -3.46
N ILE A 85 19.56 6.71 -2.31
CA ILE A 85 19.23 8.10 -1.98
C ILE A 85 20.53 8.85 -1.63
N PRO A 86 20.98 9.84 -2.44
CA PRO A 86 22.21 10.56 -2.14
C PRO A 86 22.04 11.38 -0.85
N LEU A 87 22.92 11.17 0.13
CA LEU A 87 22.99 11.96 1.37
C LEU A 87 23.08 13.48 1.15
N THR A 88 23.44 13.91 -0.07
CA THR A 88 23.43 15.31 -0.50
C THR A 88 22.02 15.87 -0.68
N GLU A 89 21.04 15.08 -1.12
CA GLU A 89 19.64 15.52 -1.24
C GLU A 89 18.96 15.63 0.13
N LEU A 90 19.43 14.85 1.12
CA LEU A 90 18.99 14.96 2.51
C LEU A 90 19.28 16.33 3.14
N LYS A 91 20.31 17.05 2.67
CA LYS A 91 20.71 18.35 3.22
C LYS A 91 19.80 19.51 2.82
N ASN A 92 19.00 19.36 1.76
CA ASN A 92 18.17 20.45 1.22
C ASN A 92 16.79 20.58 1.89
N GLY A 93 16.48 19.77 2.91
CA GLY A 93 15.27 19.93 3.74
C GLY A 93 13.94 19.51 3.10
N SER A 94 13.84 19.52 1.76
CA SER A 94 12.67 19.02 1.02
C SER A 94 12.44 17.52 1.19
N ALA A 95 13.46 16.76 1.60
CA ALA A 95 13.41 15.30 1.76
C ALA A 95 12.70 14.81 3.03
N TYR A 96 12.52 15.65 4.07
CA TYR A 96 11.88 15.22 5.33
C TYR A 96 10.38 14.92 5.21
N TRP A 97 9.73 15.43 4.15
CA TRP A 97 8.32 15.18 3.86
C TRP A 97 8.07 13.86 3.12
N CYS A 98 9.12 13.14 2.75
CA CYS A 98 9.04 11.89 2.00
C CYS A 98 9.19 10.68 2.92
N ARG A 99 8.31 9.68 2.79
CA ARG A 99 8.36 8.44 3.57
C ARG A 99 9.64 7.64 3.31
N GLU A 100 10.15 7.69 2.08
CA GLU A 100 11.38 7.03 1.62
C GLU A 100 12.63 7.54 2.35
N TYR A 101 12.59 8.74 2.91
CA TYR A 101 13.67 9.27 3.75
C TYR A 101 13.77 8.48 5.08
N ASN A 102 12.65 8.24 5.75
CA ASN A 102 12.61 7.47 6.99
C ASN A 102 13.17 6.06 6.79
N HIS A 103 12.93 5.52 5.60
CA HIS A 103 13.48 4.25 5.14
C HIS A 103 15.02 4.28 5.05
N ALA A 104 15.63 5.31 4.49
CA ALA A 104 17.09 5.45 4.45
C ALA A 104 17.71 5.48 5.86
N LEU A 105 17.09 6.20 6.80
CA LEU A 105 17.53 6.25 8.19
C LEU A 105 17.56 4.86 8.85
N SER A 106 16.56 4.02 8.59
CA SER A 106 16.57 2.62 9.07
C SER A 106 17.79 1.86 8.54
N GLY A 107 18.16 2.07 7.27
CA GLY A 107 19.31 1.43 6.65
C GLY A 107 20.64 1.88 7.27
N ILE A 108 20.79 3.19 7.52
CA ILE A 108 21.98 3.75 8.20
C ILE A 108 22.09 3.17 9.61
N TRP A 109 21.00 3.21 10.38
CA TRP A 109 20.97 2.71 11.75
C TRP A 109 21.27 1.20 11.82
N ALA A 110 20.57 0.38 11.02
CA ALA A 110 20.72 -1.08 11.05
C ALA A 110 22.10 -1.57 10.55
N ASN A 111 22.80 -0.76 9.76
CA ASN A 111 24.15 -1.08 9.27
C ASN A 111 25.29 -0.45 10.08
N ASP A 112 25.00 0.41 11.06
CA ASP A 112 26.03 0.91 11.98
C ASP A 112 26.64 -0.28 12.74
N ARG A 113 27.97 -0.36 12.74
CA ARG A 113 28.71 -1.46 13.38
C ARG A 113 28.32 -1.65 14.85
N ARG A 114 28.16 -0.55 15.59
CA ARG A 114 27.81 -0.59 17.02
C ARG A 114 26.41 -1.16 17.23
N VAL A 115 25.47 -0.83 16.33
CA VAL A 115 24.12 -1.39 16.36
C VAL A 115 24.15 -2.88 16.02
N ARG A 116 24.92 -3.28 15.01
CA ARG A 116 25.10 -4.69 14.63
C ARG A 116 25.73 -5.51 15.76
N ASP A 117 26.75 -4.98 16.40
CA ASP A 117 27.42 -5.59 17.55
C ASP A 117 26.45 -5.73 18.73
N ALA A 118 25.68 -4.67 19.04
CA ALA A 118 24.69 -4.68 20.11
C ALA A 118 23.52 -5.67 19.86
N LEU A 119 23.10 -5.82 18.61
CA LEU A 119 22.10 -6.81 18.18
C LEU A 119 22.69 -8.21 17.95
N GLN A 120 23.99 -8.39 18.22
CA GLN A 120 24.71 -9.66 18.05
C GLN A 120 24.61 -10.23 16.63
N VAL A 121 24.61 -9.36 15.62
CA VAL A 121 24.65 -9.76 14.21
C VAL A 121 26.01 -10.36 13.92
N ARG A 122 26.04 -11.64 13.52
CA ARG A 122 27.28 -12.35 13.24
C ARG A 122 28.04 -11.68 12.08
N GLU A 123 29.34 -11.49 12.26
CA GLU A 123 30.22 -11.02 11.19
C GLU A 123 30.25 -12.06 10.05
N ASN A 124 30.37 -11.59 8.80
CA ASN A 124 30.46 -12.40 7.59
C ASN A 124 29.26 -13.32 7.24
N THR A 125 28.15 -13.29 7.96
CA THR A 125 26.94 -14.09 7.61
C THR A 125 25.96 -13.35 6.72
N THR A 126 25.88 -12.03 6.90
CA THR A 126 24.89 -11.16 6.26
C THR A 126 25.60 -9.89 5.84
N GLY A 127 25.52 -9.56 4.55
CA GLY A 127 26.11 -8.35 3.99
C GLY A 127 25.42 -7.08 4.50
N VAL A 128 25.24 -6.11 3.60
CA VAL A 128 24.48 -4.89 3.92
C VAL A 128 23.03 -5.27 4.22
N TRP A 129 22.54 -4.89 5.40
CA TRP A 129 21.14 -5.05 5.77
C TRP A 129 20.28 -4.20 4.83
N LYS A 130 19.23 -4.83 4.30
CA LYS A 130 18.20 -4.20 3.47
C LYS A 130 16.84 -4.44 4.14
N ARG A 131 15.97 -3.44 4.12
CA ARG A 131 14.61 -3.55 4.68
C ARG A 131 13.76 -4.58 3.94
N CYS A 132 13.84 -4.57 2.61
CA CYS A 132 13.13 -5.49 1.74
C CYS A 132 14.14 -6.12 0.77
N ASN A 133 14.14 -7.44 0.66
CA ASN A 133 14.98 -8.13 -0.31
C ASN A 133 14.16 -8.47 -1.57
N ALA A 134 14.21 -7.59 -2.57
CA ALA A 134 13.47 -7.76 -3.82
C ALA A 134 14.00 -8.91 -4.70
N THR A 135 15.19 -9.46 -4.42
CA THR A 135 15.75 -10.59 -5.19
C THR A 135 15.27 -11.95 -4.68
N LEU A 136 14.55 -11.98 -3.56
CA LEU A 136 14.03 -13.23 -3.00
C LEU A 136 12.99 -13.83 -3.94
N ALA A 137 13.23 -15.05 -4.40
CA ALA A 137 12.26 -15.81 -5.18
C ALA A 137 11.07 -16.17 -4.27
N TYR A 138 9.89 -15.64 -4.60
CA TYR A 138 8.66 -15.89 -3.85
C TYR A 138 7.51 -16.26 -4.79
N SER A 139 6.85 -17.39 -4.52
CA SER A 139 5.69 -17.85 -5.26
C SER A 139 4.41 -17.56 -4.47
N LYS A 140 3.51 -16.76 -5.06
CA LYS A 140 2.19 -16.46 -4.49
C LYS A 140 1.20 -17.57 -4.82
N ASN A 141 1.05 -18.55 -3.92
CA ASN A 141 0.18 -19.72 -4.09
C ASN A 141 -1.12 -19.66 -3.24
N VAL A 142 -1.24 -18.71 -2.33
CA VAL A 142 -2.47 -18.47 -1.55
C VAL A 142 -3.19 -17.26 -2.13
N LEU A 143 -4.36 -17.49 -2.73
CA LEU A 143 -5.16 -16.45 -3.38
C LEU A 143 -6.08 -15.70 -2.41
N SER A 144 -6.48 -16.34 -1.31
CA SER A 144 -7.34 -15.74 -0.30
C SER A 144 -7.05 -16.31 1.08
N SER A 145 -7.06 -15.44 2.08
CA SER A 145 -6.97 -15.80 3.50
C SER A 145 -8.34 -16.11 4.13
N VAL A 146 -9.46 -15.84 3.45
CA VAL A 146 -10.83 -16.03 3.97
C VAL A 146 -11.03 -17.43 4.56
N PRO A 147 -10.68 -18.55 3.87
CA PRO A 147 -10.91 -19.89 4.41
C PRO A 147 -10.14 -20.18 5.70
N PHE A 148 -8.95 -19.60 5.85
CA PHE A 148 -8.14 -19.76 7.05
C PHE A 148 -8.76 -19.01 8.23
N HIS A 149 -9.22 -17.78 8.01
CA HIS A 149 -9.90 -17.01 9.04
C HIS A 149 -11.23 -17.65 9.45
N LEU A 150 -12.02 -18.18 8.51
CA LEU A 150 -13.24 -18.95 8.81
C LEU A 150 -13.00 -20.20 9.66
N ASN A 151 -11.81 -20.81 9.59
CA ASN A 151 -11.46 -21.91 10.48
C ASN A 151 -11.10 -21.39 11.88
N LEU A 152 -10.41 -20.24 11.97
CA LEU A 152 -10.04 -19.63 13.25
C LEU A 152 -11.25 -19.13 14.04
N THR A 153 -12.36 -18.74 13.38
CA THR A 153 -13.59 -18.32 14.08
C THR A 153 -14.26 -19.45 14.88
N LYS A 154 -13.87 -20.71 14.67
CA LYS A 154 -14.33 -21.86 15.46
C LYS A 154 -13.55 -22.05 16.77
N THR A 155 -12.57 -21.20 17.03
CA THR A 155 -11.70 -21.25 18.21
C THR A 155 -12.03 -20.12 19.18
N SER A 156 -11.37 -20.08 20.35
CA SER A 156 -11.49 -18.99 21.33
C SER A 156 -10.55 -17.81 21.07
N LEU A 157 -9.92 -17.74 19.89
CA LEU A 157 -8.99 -16.67 19.54
C LEU A 157 -9.71 -15.36 19.21
N TRP A 158 -9.08 -14.25 19.60
CA TRP A 158 -9.55 -12.91 19.26
C TRP A 158 -8.72 -12.39 18.09
N ALA A 159 -9.40 -11.83 17.09
CA ALA A 159 -8.76 -11.24 15.92
C ALA A 159 -9.08 -9.75 15.86
N LEU A 160 -8.06 -8.94 15.59
CA LEU A 160 -8.19 -7.54 15.23
C LEU A 160 -7.74 -7.38 13.78
N ILE A 161 -8.65 -6.94 12.92
CA ILE A 161 -8.35 -6.54 11.55
C ILE A 161 -8.48 -5.02 11.51
N TYR A 162 -7.43 -4.32 11.09
CA TYR A 162 -7.42 -2.87 10.97
C TYR A 162 -6.78 -2.44 9.65
N SER A 163 -7.24 -1.31 9.11
CA SER A 163 -6.71 -0.72 7.88
C SER A 163 -6.57 0.79 8.08
N GLY A 164 -5.50 1.37 7.52
CA GLY A 164 -5.40 2.82 7.38
C GLY A 164 -6.31 3.30 6.26
N ASP A 165 -7.09 4.36 6.49
CA ASP A 165 -8.07 4.91 5.53
C ASP A 165 -7.42 5.75 4.41
N HIS A 166 -6.09 5.87 4.41
CA HIS A 166 -5.30 6.55 3.38
C HIS A 166 -4.34 5.62 2.63
N ASP A 167 -4.34 4.32 2.95
CA ASP A 167 -3.61 3.31 2.17
C ASP A 167 -4.34 3.05 0.85
N PHE A 168 -3.64 3.23 -0.27
CA PHE A 168 -4.17 2.94 -1.59
C PHE A 168 -3.74 1.57 -2.10
N SER A 169 -2.65 1.01 -1.57
CA SER A 169 -2.14 -0.31 -1.93
C SER A 169 -3.03 -1.42 -1.37
N VAL A 170 -3.54 -1.25 -0.16
CA VAL A 170 -4.52 -2.16 0.47
C VAL A 170 -5.64 -1.32 1.08
N PRO A 171 -6.58 -0.82 0.26
CA PRO A 171 -7.60 0.11 0.72
C PRO A 171 -8.54 -0.54 1.74
N ASN A 172 -8.97 0.25 2.73
CA ASN A 172 -9.88 -0.19 3.79
C ASN A 172 -11.16 -0.84 3.24
N ILE A 173 -11.72 -0.29 2.15
CA ILE A 173 -12.92 -0.84 1.49
C ILE A 173 -12.68 -2.28 0.99
N GLY A 174 -11.46 -2.60 0.54
CA GLY A 174 -11.10 -3.97 0.15
C GLY A 174 -11.11 -4.92 1.35
N THR A 175 -10.61 -4.45 2.50
CA THR A 175 -10.64 -5.20 3.76
C THR A 175 -12.05 -5.35 4.30
N GLU A 176 -12.89 -4.32 4.24
CA GLU A 176 -14.31 -4.38 4.62
C GLU A 176 -15.08 -5.42 3.79
N ASN A 177 -14.89 -5.41 2.46
CA ASN A 177 -15.45 -6.43 1.57
C ASN A 177 -14.93 -7.83 1.90
N TRP A 178 -13.64 -7.97 2.22
CA TRP A 178 -13.05 -9.24 2.65
C TRP A 178 -13.67 -9.74 3.96
N ILE A 179 -13.91 -8.86 4.95
CA ILE A 179 -14.57 -9.22 6.22
C ILE A 179 -16.01 -9.68 5.95
N HIS A 180 -16.73 -9.04 5.03
CA HIS A 180 -18.08 -9.47 4.67
C HIS A 180 -18.13 -10.91 4.13
N LEU A 181 -17.08 -11.38 3.46
CA LEU A 181 -16.99 -12.78 3.00
C LEU A 181 -16.87 -13.80 4.15
N LEU A 182 -16.52 -13.36 5.37
CA LEU A 182 -16.51 -14.22 6.55
C LEU A 182 -17.92 -14.51 7.07
N ASN A 183 -18.93 -13.75 6.66
CA ASN A 183 -20.33 -13.91 7.06
C ASN A 183 -20.53 -14.04 8.58
N LEU A 184 -19.87 -13.17 9.34
CA LEU A 184 -19.95 -13.15 10.80
C LEU A 184 -21.17 -12.36 11.26
N THR A 185 -21.71 -12.72 12.43
CA THR A 185 -22.77 -11.95 13.07
C THR A 185 -22.22 -10.64 13.57
N THR A 186 -22.88 -9.53 13.21
CA THR A 186 -22.52 -8.19 13.68
C THR A 186 -23.20 -7.94 15.03
N ASN A 187 -22.42 -7.64 16.07
CA ASN A 187 -22.93 -7.36 17.40
C ASN A 187 -23.19 -5.85 17.59
N GLU A 188 -22.31 -5.01 17.04
CA GLU A 188 -22.40 -3.55 17.12
C GLU A 188 -22.32 -2.92 15.72
N TYR A 189 -23.15 -1.91 15.47
CA TYR A 189 -22.99 -1.07 14.29
C TYR A 189 -21.70 -0.24 14.37
N TRP A 190 -21.23 0.20 13.21
CA TRP A 190 -20.07 1.08 13.11
C TRP A 190 -20.17 2.29 14.03
N ARG A 191 -19.14 2.48 14.84
CA ARG A 191 -19.02 3.62 15.75
C ARG A 191 -17.61 4.20 15.76
N PRO A 192 -17.47 5.49 16.06
CA PRO A 192 -16.15 6.09 16.22
C PRO A 192 -15.44 5.52 17.45
N TRP A 193 -14.12 5.42 17.38
CA TRP A 193 -13.25 5.25 18.54
C TRP A 193 -12.33 6.46 18.68
N PHE A 194 -11.90 6.74 19.91
CA PHE A 194 -11.27 8.01 20.27
C PHE A 194 -9.91 7.82 20.93
N VAL A 195 -8.97 8.71 20.63
CA VAL A 195 -7.70 8.91 21.33
C VAL A 195 -7.59 10.39 21.64
N ASP A 196 -7.32 10.74 22.89
CA ASP A 196 -7.17 12.13 23.35
C ASP A 196 -8.35 13.05 22.95
N GLY A 197 -9.57 12.50 22.98
CA GLY A 197 -10.79 13.21 22.61
C GLY A 197 -10.99 13.45 21.10
N GLN A 198 -10.12 12.92 20.25
CA GLN A 198 -10.24 13.01 18.79
C GLN A 198 -10.70 11.68 18.20
N VAL A 199 -11.51 11.72 17.15
CA VAL A 199 -11.90 10.51 16.41
C VAL A 199 -10.67 9.95 15.70
N SER A 200 -10.27 8.75 16.09
CA SER A 200 -9.10 8.05 15.54
C SER A 200 -9.46 7.05 14.46
N GLY A 201 -10.75 6.73 14.33
CA GLY A 201 -11.29 5.90 13.26
C GLY A 201 -12.67 5.36 13.62
N TYR A 202 -13.09 4.33 12.90
CA TYR A 202 -14.34 3.62 13.13
C TYR A 202 -14.07 2.15 13.42
N VAL A 203 -14.92 1.53 14.23
CA VAL A 203 -14.83 0.10 14.58
C VAL A 203 -16.22 -0.53 14.52
N CYS A 204 -16.24 -1.82 14.19
CA CYS A 204 -17.41 -2.70 14.16
C CYS A 204 -17.00 -4.01 14.85
N SER A 205 -17.90 -4.61 15.63
CA SER A 205 -17.65 -5.84 16.40
C SER A 205 -18.82 -6.81 16.31
#